data_AF-A0A1W2EZ88-F1
#
_entry.id   AF-A0A1W2EZ88-F1
#
_cell.length_a   1.000
_cell.length_b   1.000
_cell.length_c   1.000
_cell.angle_alpha   90.00
_cell.angle_beta   90.00
_cell.angle_gamma   90.00
#
_symmetry.space_group_name_H-M   'P 1'
#
loop_
_entity.id
_entity.type
_entity.pdbx_description
1 polymer ?
#
loop_
_entity_poly.entity_id
_entity_poly.type
_entity_poly.pdbx_seq_one_letter_code
_entity_poly.pdbx_strand_id
1 'polypeptide(L)'
;MSTALPAFWLKLTSAFLIGFGLIVALGAHPATALPATLLADLVFWPFDGSQSLAAPETRVFAAISGGVMVGWGTMMWLVVSRLLPRDPALARLLLIEGTLAWFVVDSTGSYASGALLNVMLNVVLMLAIAVPAWKLTDHPRIAAA
;
A
#
# COMPACT_ATOMS: atom_id res chain seq x y z
N MET A 1 6.10 -25.03 -7.23
CA MET A 1 6.65 -23.75 -7.75
C MET A 1 7.39 -23.06 -6.62
N SER A 2 8.49 -22.34 -6.90
CA SER A 2 9.26 -21.65 -5.84
C SER A 2 8.47 -20.46 -5.27
N THR A 3 8.25 -20.43 -3.96
CA THR A 3 7.60 -19.32 -3.24
C THR A 3 8.55 -18.13 -3.03
N ALA A 4 9.84 -18.28 -3.34
CA ALA A 4 10.86 -17.27 -3.10
C ALA A 4 10.65 -15.99 -3.93
N LEU A 5 10.29 -16.14 -5.21
CA LEU A 5 10.06 -14.98 -6.08
C LEU A 5 8.80 -14.18 -5.67
N PRO A 6 7.62 -14.82 -5.44
CA PRO A 6 6.47 -14.11 -4.87
C PRO A 6 6.76 -13.44 -3.52
N ALA A 7 7.45 -14.13 -2.61
CA ALA A 7 7.80 -13.58 -1.30
C ALA A 7 8.76 -12.38 -1.41
N PHE A 8 9.77 -12.46 -2.27
CA PHE A 8 10.68 -11.34 -2.54
C PHE A 8 9.92 -10.13 -3.07
N TRP A 9 9.03 -10.34 -4.05
CA TRP A 9 8.22 -9.28 -4.62
C TRP A 9 7.33 -8.60 -3.57
N LEU A 10 6.63 -9.38 -2.74
CA LEU A 10 5.80 -8.85 -1.65
C LEU A 10 6.62 -8.04 -0.63
N LYS A 11 7.86 -8.44 -0.33
CA LYS A 11 8.77 -7.65 0.51
C LYS A 11 9.18 -6.35 -0.16
N LEU A 12 9.47 -6.38 -1.46
CA LEU A 12 9.77 -5.17 -2.23
C LEU A 12 8.58 -4.20 -2.23
N THR A 13 7.37 -4.70 -2.47
CA THR A 13 6.12 -3.90 -2.39
C THR A 13 5.91 -3.34 -0.98
N SER A 14 6.19 -4.12 0.05
CA SER A 14 6.11 -3.66 1.45
C SER A 14 7.09 -2.52 1.74
N ALA A 15 8.34 -2.63 1.27
CA ALA A 15 9.34 -1.58 1.40
C ALA A 15 8.96 -0.32 0.62
N PHE A 16 8.39 -0.48 -0.58
CA PHE A 16 7.83 0.61 -1.35
C PHE A 16 6.72 1.35 -0.58
N LEU A 17 5.76 0.62 0.01
CA LEU A 17 4.68 1.22 0.82
C LEU A 17 5.22 1.99 2.03
N ILE A 18 6.25 1.47 2.69
CA ILE A 18 6.91 2.17 3.81
C ILE A 18 7.54 3.47 3.30
N GLY A 19 8.35 3.40 2.24
CA GLY A 19 8.99 4.59 1.67
C GLY A 19 7.99 5.63 1.18
N PHE A 20 6.95 5.19 0.49
CA PHE A 20 5.87 6.06 -0.01
C PHE A 20 5.09 6.68 1.15
N GLY A 21 4.76 5.90 2.19
CA GLY A 21 4.12 6.41 3.41
C GLY A 21 4.96 7.47 4.12
N LEU A 22 6.29 7.30 4.18
CA LEU A 22 7.19 8.33 4.71
C LEU A 22 7.13 9.61 3.87
N ILE A 23 7.16 9.50 2.55
CA ILE A 23 7.04 10.66 1.64
C ILE A 23 5.71 11.39 1.86
N VAL A 24 4.59 10.67 1.99
CA VAL A 24 3.28 11.27 2.28
C VAL A 24 3.27 11.94 3.66
N ALA A 25 3.85 11.30 4.68
CA ALA A 25 3.92 11.84 6.04
C ALA A 25 4.75 13.15 6.10
N LEU A 26 5.78 13.30 5.26
CA LEU A 26 6.53 14.57 5.13
C LEU A 26 5.64 15.75 4.69
N GLY A 27 4.50 15.48 4.05
CA GLY A 27 3.44 16.43 3.73
C GLY A 27 2.87 17.19 4.94
N ALA A 28 3.04 16.64 6.14
CA ALA A 28 2.55 17.25 7.38
C ALA A 28 3.27 18.55 7.75
N HIS A 29 4.51 18.75 7.26
CA HIS A 29 5.32 19.90 7.59
C HIS A 29 5.67 20.72 6.34
N PRO A 30 5.47 22.06 6.34
CA PRO A 30 5.64 22.88 5.14
C PRO A 30 7.03 22.79 4.52
N ALA A 31 8.08 22.71 5.33
CA ALA A 31 9.46 22.61 4.84
C ALA A 31 9.78 21.31 4.09
N THR A 32 8.97 20.26 4.26
CA THR A 32 9.17 18.94 3.65
C THR A 32 7.99 18.50 2.80
N ALA A 33 6.98 19.36 2.60
CA ALA A 33 5.73 18.97 1.97
C ALA A 33 5.82 18.81 0.45
N LEU A 34 6.85 19.37 -0.19
CA LEU A 34 6.96 19.42 -1.65
C LEU A 34 6.75 18.04 -2.32
N PRO A 35 7.42 16.95 -1.91
CA PRO A 35 7.20 15.64 -2.52
C PRO A 35 5.73 15.17 -2.43
N ALA A 36 5.09 15.35 -1.27
CA ALA A 36 3.70 14.97 -1.07
C ALA A 36 2.73 15.85 -1.88
N THR A 37 3.03 17.15 -2.02
CA THR A 37 2.26 18.07 -2.87
C THR A 37 2.33 17.66 -4.34
N LEU A 38 3.51 17.27 -4.84
CA LEU A 38 3.66 16.78 -6.23
C LEU A 38 2.88 15.47 -6.43
N LEU A 39 2.85 14.58 -5.44
CA LEU A 39 2.01 13.38 -5.51
C LEU A 39 0.51 13.72 -5.56
N ALA A 40 0.07 14.69 -4.74
CA ALA A 40 -1.31 15.17 -4.77
C ALA A 40 -1.66 15.74 -6.15
N ASP A 41 -0.79 16.56 -6.72
CA ASP A 41 -0.99 17.15 -8.03
C ASP A 41 -1.05 16.10 -9.16
N LEU A 42 -0.23 15.06 -9.04
CA LEU A 42 -0.26 13.95 -9.98
C LEU A 42 -1.62 13.22 -9.95
N VAL A 43 -2.14 12.89 -8.76
CA VAL A 43 -3.38 12.10 -8.65
C VAL A 43 -4.63 12.86 -9.10
N PHE A 44 -4.59 14.19 -9.07
CA PHE A 44 -5.65 15.10 -9.55
C PHE A 44 -5.45 15.58 -10.99
N TRP A 45 -4.68 14.83 -11.79
CA TRP A 45 -4.33 15.10 -13.20
C TRP A 45 -5.24 16.10 -13.95
N PRO A 46 -4.68 17.12 -14.62
CA PRO A 46 -3.29 17.27 -15.04
C PRO A 46 -2.34 17.73 -13.94
N PHE A 47 -1.04 17.40 -14.09
CA PHE A 47 0.03 17.87 -13.22
C PHE A 47 0.38 19.33 -13.53
N ASP A 48 -0.37 20.26 -12.95
CA ASP A 48 -0.36 21.69 -13.25
C ASP A 48 -0.01 22.60 -12.05
N GLY A 49 0.26 22.01 -10.90
CA GLY A 49 0.59 22.70 -9.65
C GLY A 49 -0.62 23.31 -8.94
N SER A 50 -1.84 22.91 -9.30
CA SER A 50 -3.07 23.41 -8.66
C SER A 50 -3.28 22.85 -7.26
N GLN A 51 -2.72 21.68 -6.95
CA GLN A 51 -2.93 21.03 -5.65
C GLN A 51 -2.00 21.58 -4.56
N SER A 52 -2.52 21.63 -3.33
CA SER A 52 -1.81 22.20 -2.18
C SER A 52 -2.11 21.44 -0.88
N LEU A 53 -1.07 21.33 -0.03
CA LEU A 53 -1.17 20.82 1.34
C LEU A 53 -1.03 21.97 2.36
N ALA A 54 -1.49 23.17 2.03
CA ALA A 54 -1.33 24.35 2.89
C ALA A 54 -2.22 24.32 4.13
N ALA A 55 -3.45 23.80 4.00
CA ALA A 55 -4.43 23.76 5.08
C ALA A 55 -3.98 22.82 6.22
N PRO A 56 -4.12 23.21 7.50
CA PRO A 56 -3.76 22.36 8.64
C PRO A 56 -4.45 20.98 8.62
N GLU A 57 -5.70 20.93 8.18
CA GLU A 57 -6.51 19.72 8.06
C GLU A 57 -5.87 18.75 7.05
N THR A 58 -5.47 19.25 5.88
CA THR A 58 -4.81 18.45 4.86
C THR A 58 -3.46 17.91 5.35
N ARG A 59 -2.72 18.70 6.14
CA ARG A 59 -1.43 18.27 6.71
C ARG A 59 -1.58 17.18 7.75
N VAL A 60 -2.56 17.27 8.64
CA VAL A 60 -2.80 16.20 9.62
C VAL A 60 -3.27 14.93 8.92
N PHE A 61 -4.10 15.04 7.88
CA PHE A 61 -4.46 13.87 7.06
C PHE A 61 -3.25 13.28 6.31
N ALA A 62 -2.31 14.09 5.82
CA ALA A 62 -1.06 13.59 5.25
C ALA A 62 -0.22 12.81 6.29
N ALA A 63 -0.10 13.32 7.52
CA ALA A 63 0.57 12.60 8.62
C ALA A 63 -0.10 11.25 8.92
N ILE A 64 -1.44 11.24 9.04
CA ILE A 64 -2.22 10.05 9.35
C ILE A 64 -2.09 9.04 8.21
N SER A 65 -2.34 9.44 6.97
CA SER A 65 -2.26 8.56 5.80
C SER A 65 -0.87 7.97 5.65
N GLY A 66 0.17 8.80 5.72
CA GLY A 66 1.55 8.32 5.66
C GLY A 66 1.91 7.36 6.79
N GLY A 67 1.49 7.66 8.03
CA GLY A 67 1.69 6.77 9.17
C GLY A 67 0.98 5.42 9.03
N VAL A 68 -0.27 5.41 8.55
CA VAL A 68 -1.02 4.18 8.24
C VAL A 68 -0.31 3.37 7.15
N MET A 69 0.19 4.01 6.09
CA MET A 69 0.93 3.33 5.02
C MET A 69 2.24 2.70 5.52
N VAL A 70 3.00 3.40 6.35
CA VAL A 70 4.21 2.86 6.99
C VAL A 70 3.89 1.66 7.88
N GLY A 71 2.85 1.78 8.70
CA GLY A 71 2.39 0.70 9.57
C GLY A 71 1.93 -0.52 8.76
N TRP A 72 1.13 -0.31 7.71
CA TRP A 72 0.63 -1.37 6.84
C TRP A 72 1.75 -2.06 6.08
N GLY A 73 2.67 -1.31 5.46
CA GLY A 73 3.83 -1.88 4.77
C GLY A 73 4.73 -2.68 5.72
N THR A 74 4.91 -2.20 6.96
CA THR A 74 5.67 -2.94 8.00
C THR A 74 4.95 -4.23 8.41
N MET A 75 3.63 -4.18 8.58
CA MET A 75 2.82 -5.36 8.88
C MET A 75 2.92 -6.39 7.77
N MET A 76 2.81 -5.98 6.50
CA MET A 76 3.01 -6.86 5.34
C MET A 76 4.40 -7.49 5.33
N TRP A 77 5.45 -6.71 5.59
CA TRP A 77 6.82 -7.22 5.68
C TRP A 77 6.96 -8.30 6.75
N LEU A 78 6.33 -8.10 7.92
CA LEU A 78 6.32 -9.08 9.02
C LEU A 78 5.51 -10.32 8.64
N VAL A 79 4.34 -10.18 8.00
CA VAL A 79 3.56 -11.32 7.49
C VAL A 79 4.42 -12.16 6.55
N VAL A 80 5.09 -11.55 5.57
CA VAL A 80 5.92 -12.27 4.60
C VAL A 80 7.18 -12.87 5.24
N SER A 81 7.78 -12.19 6.22
CA SER A 81 9.05 -12.64 6.82
C SER A 81 8.86 -13.63 7.98
N ARG A 82 7.72 -13.59 8.68
CA ARG A 82 7.51 -14.33 9.93
C ARG A 82 6.36 -15.32 9.86
N LEU A 83 5.25 -14.94 9.22
CA LEU A 83 4.05 -15.78 9.13
C LEU A 83 4.09 -16.72 7.93
N LEU A 84 4.46 -16.22 6.75
CA LEU A 84 4.50 -17.01 5.51
C LEU A 84 5.31 -18.32 5.64
N PRO A 85 6.49 -18.38 6.29
CA PRO A 85 7.20 -19.65 6.48
C PRO A 85 6.47 -20.68 7.36
N ARG A 86 5.48 -20.24 8.16
CA ARG A 86 4.75 -21.07 9.12
C ARG A 86 3.35 -21.43 8.64
N ASP A 87 2.65 -20.46 8.06
CA ASP A 87 1.28 -20.62 7.55
C ASP A 87 1.08 -19.80 6.25
N PRO A 88 1.42 -20.39 5.09
CA PRO A 88 1.25 -19.74 3.79
C PRO A 88 -0.21 -19.40 3.47
N ALA A 89 -1.15 -20.26 3.88
CA ALA A 89 -2.58 -20.05 3.64
C ALA A 89 -3.09 -18.81 4.36
N LEU A 90 -2.74 -18.67 5.65
CA LEU A 90 -3.12 -17.49 6.43
C LEU A 90 -2.41 -16.23 5.91
N ALA A 91 -1.12 -16.31 5.57
CA ALA A 91 -0.40 -15.18 4.98
C ALA A 91 -1.04 -14.71 3.66
N ARG A 92 -1.43 -15.64 2.78
CA ARG A 92 -2.14 -15.34 1.53
C ARG A 92 -3.49 -14.67 1.80
N LEU A 93 -4.28 -15.20 2.73
CA LEU A 93 -5.57 -14.63 3.12
C LEU A 93 -5.41 -13.18 3.62
N LEU A 94 -4.50 -12.94 4.57
CA LEU A 94 -4.30 -11.61 5.15
C LEU A 94 -3.85 -10.58 4.11
N LEU A 95 -2.96 -10.97 3.19
CA LEU A 95 -2.48 -10.09 2.13
C LEU A 95 -3.57 -9.78 1.10
N ILE A 96 -4.33 -10.78 0.64
CA ILE A 96 -5.36 -10.57 -0.38
C ILE A 96 -6.54 -9.81 0.21
N GLU A 97 -7.16 -10.31 1.27
CA GLU A 97 -8.38 -9.72 1.83
C GLU A 97 -8.13 -8.31 2.38
N GLY A 98 -6.99 -8.10 3.04
CA GLY A 98 -6.59 -6.78 3.51
C GLY A 98 -6.41 -5.78 2.37
N THR A 99 -5.74 -6.20 1.28
CA THR A 99 -5.56 -5.34 0.09
C THR A 99 -6.88 -5.09 -0.63
N LEU A 100 -7.78 -6.07 -0.75
CA LEU A 100 -9.09 -5.87 -1.38
C LEU A 100 -9.96 -4.90 -0.59
N ALA A 101 -9.98 -5.03 0.75
CA ALA A 101 -10.69 -4.09 1.62
C ALA A 101 -10.16 -2.65 1.46
N TRP A 102 -8.82 -2.47 1.49
CA TRP A 102 -8.20 -1.16 1.24
C TRP A 102 -8.54 -0.63 -0.17
N PHE A 103 -8.40 -1.47 -1.20
CA PHE A 103 -8.64 -1.09 -2.60
C PHE A 103 -10.07 -0.56 -2.80
N VAL A 104 -11.08 -1.22 -2.23
CA VAL A 104 -12.48 -0.79 -2.33
C VAL A 104 -12.68 0.56 -1.66
N VAL A 105 -12.22 0.72 -0.41
CA VAL A 105 -12.42 1.95 0.36
C VAL A 105 -11.68 3.13 -0.27
N ASP A 106 -10.39 2.96 -0.57
CA ASP A 106 -9.52 4.02 -1.07
C ASP A 106 -9.91 4.45 -2.48
N SER A 107 -10.24 3.49 -3.36
CA SER A 107 -10.67 3.81 -4.72
C SER A 107 -12.05 4.46 -4.77
N THR A 108 -12.97 4.08 -3.87
CA THR A 108 -14.27 4.76 -3.75
C THR A 108 -14.08 6.20 -3.29
N GLY A 109 -13.23 6.44 -2.28
CA GLY A 109 -12.88 7.78 -1.83
C GLY A 109 -12.23 8.61 -2.93
N SER A 110 -11.28 8.03 -3.66
CA SER A 110 -10.58 8.68 -4.78
C SER A 110 -11.51 9.07 -5.91
N TYR A 111 -12.45 8.19 -6.28
CA TYR A 111 -13.46 8.49 -7.27
C TYR A 111 -14.37 9.64 -6.80
N ALA A 112 -14.85 9.56 -5.56
CA ALA A 112 -15.72 10.58 -4.97
C ALA A 112 -15.04 11.96 -4.84
N SER A 113 -13.71 11.99 -4.65
CA SER A 113 -12.93 13.22 -4.60
C SER A 113 -12.51 13.76 -5.96
N GLY A 114 -12.68 12.99 -7.06
CA GLY A 114 -12.23 13.36 -8.41
C GLY A 114 -10.79 12.96 -8.76
N ALA A 115 -10.10 12.21 -7.89
CA ALA A 115 -8.73 11.74 -8.11
C ALA A 115 -8.71 10.44 -8.96
N LEU A 116 -9.15 10.54 -10.22
CA LEU A 116 -9.30 9.37 -11.10
C LEU A 116 -7.97 8.63 -11.37
N LEU A 117 -6.84 9.36 -11.44
CA LEU A 117 -5.55 8.70 -11.64
C LEU A 117 -5.18 7.84 -10.42
N ASN A 118 -5.58 8.22 -9.20
CA ASN A 118 -5.35 7.41 -8.01
C ASN A 118 -6.09 6.07 -8.08
N VAL A 119 -7.32 6.05 -8.61
CA VAL A 119 -8.07 4.79 -8.80
C VAL A 119 -7.28 3.83 -9.71
N MET A 120 -6.67 4.34 -10.78
CA MET A 120 -5.85 3.52 -11.68
C MET A 120 -4.58 3.02 -10.99
N LEU A 121 -3.90 3.88 -10.23
CA LEU A 121 -2.71 3.50 -9.45
C LEU A 121 -3.05 2.47 -8.37
N ASN A 122 -4.22 2.57 -7.75
CA ASN A 122 -4.72 1.60 -6.78
C ASN A 122 -4.94 0.22 -7.41
N VAL A 123 -5.41 0.14 -8.67
CA VAL A 123 -5.51 -1.13 -9.40
C VAL A 123 -4.12 -1.75 -9.57
N VAL A 124 -3.12 -0.95 -9.95
CA VAL A 124 -1.74 -1.44 -10.10
C VAL A 124 -1.19 -1.95 -8.77
N LEU A 125 -1.36 -1.20 -7.68
CA LEU A 125 -0.89 -1.60 -6.35
C LEU A 125 -1.64 -2.84 -5.84
N MET A 126 -2.95 -2.92 -6.03
CA MET A 126 -3.76 -4.08 -5.68
C MET A 126 -3.24 -5.33 -6.39
N LEU A 127 -3.00 -5.26 -7.71
CA LEU A 127 -2.46 -6.38 -8.47
C LEU A 127 -1.02 -6.72 -8.05
N ALA A 128 -0.20 -5.72 -7.74
CA ALA A 128 1.17 -5.91 -7.27
C ALA A 128 1.25 -6.67 -5.93
N ILE A 129 0.18 -6.69 -5.15
CA ILE A 129 0.08 -7.46 -3.90
C ILE A 129 -0.70 -8.77 -4.10
N ALA A 130 -1.91 -8.70 -4.65
CA ALA A 130 -2.83 -9.83 -4.74
C ALA A 130 -2.31 -10.94 -5.66
N VAL A 131 -1.70 -10.61 -6.80
CA VAL A 131 -1.17 -11.60 -7.75
C VAL A 131 -0.04 -12.45 -7.16
N PRO A 132 1.03 -11.87 -6.58
CA PRO A 132 2.07 -12.65 -5.94
C PRO A 132 1.58 -13.34 -4.67
N ALA A 133 0.67 -12.73 -3.90
CA ALA A 133 0.05 -13.39 -2.76
C ALA A 133 -0.74 -14.64 -3.15
N TRP A 134 -1.48 -14.61 -4.27
CA TRP A 134 -2.18 -15.79 -4.79
C TRP A 134 -1.18 -16.91 -5.06
N LYS A 135 -0.06 -16.60 -5.73
CA LYS A 135 0.99 -17.56 -6.08
C LYS A 135 1.74 -18.16 -4.88
N LEU A 136 1.44 -17.77 -3.65
CA LEU A 136 1.89 -18.46 -2.45
C LEU A 136 1.14 -19.80 -2.36
N THR A 137 1.76 -20.86 -2.89
CA THR A 137 1.21 -22.21 -2.85
C THR A 137 1.32 -22.81 -1.46
N ASP A 138 0.28 -23.52 -1.04
CA ASP A 138 0.30 -24.30 0.19
C ASP A 138 1.28 -25.48 0.01
N HIS A 139 2.25 -25.61 0.90
CA HIS A 139 2.84 -26.93 1.13
C HIS A 139 1.78 -27.75 1.88
N PRO A 140 1.45 -28.98 1.44
CA PRO A 140 0.53 -29.81 2.17
C PRO A 140 1.06 -29.93 3.60
N ARG A 141 0.30 -29.43 4.57
CA ARG A 141 0.51 -29.79 5.97
C ARG A 141 0.38 -31.30 5.97
N ILE A 142 1.47 -32.02 6.20
CA ILE A 142 1.36 -33.41 6.64
C ILE A 142 0.45 -33.32 7.86
N ALA A 143 -0.74 -33.91 7.75
CA ALA A 143 -1.69 -33.98 8.83
C ALA A 143 -0.97 -34.65 10.00
N ALA A 144 -0.52 -33.85 10.96
CA ALA A 144 -0.08 -34.37 12.24
C ALA A 144 -1.35 -34.69 13.02
N ALA A 145 -1.51 -35.98 13.25
CA ALA A 145 -2.56 -36.65 14.00
C ALA A 145 -2.76 -36.09 15.41
#